data_AF-A0A954GZY4-F1
#
_entry.id   AF-A0A954GZY4-F1
#
_cell.length_a   1.000
_cell.length_b   1.000
_cell.length_c   1.000
_cell.angle_alpha   90.00
_cell.angle_beta   90.00
_cell.angle_gamma   90.00
#
_symmetry.space_group_name_H-M   'P 1'
#
loop_
_entity.id
_entity.type
_entity.pdbx_description
1 polymer ?
#
loop_
_entity_poly.entity_id
_entity_poly.type
_entity_poly.pdbx_seq_one_letter_code
_entity_poly.pdbx_strand_id
1 'polypeptide(L)'
;MKRFCQSGSSATRQRVGNHCWRIAVAFTVTTISIPGCGRSETSTGQPADTADVASASSNSGVSDAVESQASPKQASRKRGRDEVWVDENGQKWFGNVPYDVFFDQPLSIAANQTPVGGGALVNPEMDATENIASSMTNSSNAPPVKENQTEAPVEVSGGAAGWGDLISATDLDDEVKTVRNFLNENLQSVGNFNSSMLMIPPKAATIGVLAGVAMQHPDAITWKDDANYVRDIAKQMNASTLQRGAKDQRRILALYEAMSDTLNRSRPADLAEPPEGDTFADVSEMRLVMMRMEEAEKRMRTEAGSESSFGTNKDMVRHEASILATMTRAITQSGYGYEDDPEFVKFAEAIVDASIAIREASESGDFATYELSLSRISTNCQACHSQYKND
;
A
#
# COMPACT_ATOMS: atom_id res chain seq x y z
N MET A 1 -49.20 -24.53 42.65
CA MET A 1 -49.57 -23.36 43.50
C MET A 1 -48.44 -22.35 43.35
N LYS A 2 -48.59 -21.04 43.07
CA LYS A 2 -49.66 -20.12 42.66
C LYS A 2 -49.07 -19.28 41.49
N ARG A 3 -49.74 -19.03 40.36
CA ARG A 3 -50.58 -17.82 40.06
C ARG A 3 -49.90 -16.48 40.41
N PHE A 4 -49.97 -15.40 39.62
CA PHE A 4 -50.40 -15.13 38.23
C PHE A 4 -50.17 -13.63 37.98
N CYS A 5 -49.69 -13.17 36.81
CA CYS A 5 -49.98 -11.83 36.29
C CYS A 5 -49.59 -11.69 34.81
N GLN A 6 -50.62 -11.61 33.95
CA GLN A 6 -50.52 -11.10 32.59
C GLN A 6 -51.07 -9.67 32.57
N SER A 7 -50.40 -8.76 31.84
CA SER A 7 -50.94 -7.50 31.30
C SER A 7 -49.84 -6.88 30.43
N GLY A 8 -50.07 -6.35 29.23
CA GLY A 8 -51.31 -6.27 28.46
C GLY A 8 -50.98 -5.79 27.03
N SER A 9 -51.77 -6.21 26.04
CA SER A 9 -51.54 -5.85 24.63
C SER A 9 -52.05 -4.44 24.30
N SER A 10 -51.36 -3.72 23.41
CA SER A 10 -51.89 -2.54 22.72
C SER A 10 -51.22 -2.37 21.35
N ALA A 11 -51.78 -3.05 20.36
CA ALA A 11 -51.38 -2.85 18.96
C ALA A 11 -51.92 -1.52 18.42
N THR A 12 -51.02 -0.66 17.92
CA THR A 12 -51.40 0.54 17.16
C THR A 12 -50.96 0.39 15.72
N ARG A 13 -51.93 0.19 14.82
CA ARG A 13 -51.70 0.27 13.37
C ARG A 13 -51.41 1.73 13.00
N GLN A 14 -50.27 2.01 12.37
CA GLN A 14 -50.08 3.28 11.66
C GLN A 14 -50.22 3.06 10.14
N ARG A 15 -50.80 4.07 9.47
CA ARG A 15 -51.34 3.94 8.10
C ARG A 15 -50.26 3.89 7.04
N VAL A 16 -50.49 3.03 6.04
CA VAL A 16 -49.92 3.17 4.69
C VAL A 16 -50.39 4.51 4.10
N GLY A 17 -49.46 5.38 3.77
CA GLY A 17 -49.70 6.68 3.13
C GLY A 17 -49.14 6.71 1.72
N ASN A 18 -49.86 6.12 0.75
CA ASN A 18 -49.50 6.25 -0.67
C ASN A 18 -49.66 7.72 -1.09
N HIS A 19 -48.57 8.38 -1.50
CA HIS A 19 -48.62 9.65 -2.21
C HIS A 19 -48.02 9.49 -3.61
N CYS A 20 -48.89 9.12 -4.55
CA CYS A 20 -48.63 9.30 -5.98
C CYS A 20 -48.49 10.79 -6.27
N TRP A 21 -47.28 11.27 -6.54
CA TRP A 21 -47.11 12.56 -7.21
C TRP A 21 -46.81 12.36 -8.68
N ARG A 22 -47.85 12.59 -9.50
CA ARG A 22 -47.73 12.72 -10.96
C ARG A 22 -47.35 14.17 -11.26
N ILE A 23 -46.12 14.40 -11.72
CA ILE A 23 -45.80 15.61 -12.48
C ILE A 23 -45.77 15.24 -13.96
N ALA A 24 -46.47 16.04 -14.76
CA ALA A 24 -46.57 15.86 -16.20
C ALA A 24 -46.08 17.14 -16.90
N VAL A 25 -45.24 16.93 -17.93
CA VAL A 25 -45.07 17.78 -19.12
C VAL A 25 -44.62 19.24 -18.93
N ALA A 26 -43.43 19.53 -19.46
CA ALA A 26 -43.20 20.71 -20.30
C ALA A 26 -42.00 20.47 -21.24
N PHE A 27 -42.25 19.95 -22.45
CA PHE A 27 -41.26 19.94 -23.54
C PHE A 27 -41.18 21.36 -24.12
N THR A 28 -40.02 22.02 -24.04
CA THR A 28 -39.82 23.35 -24.65
C THR A 28 -38.66 23.28 -25.63
N VAL A 29 -38.98 22.98 -26.89
CA VAL A 29 -38.01 23.01 -28.00
C VAL A 29 -37.84 24.45 -28.45
N THR A 30 -36.69 25.05 -28.15
CA THR A 30 -36.32 26.39 -28.63
C THR A 30 -35.28 26.26 -29.73
N THR A 31 -35.74 26.21 -30.99
CA THR A 31 -34.89 26.34 -32.17
C THR A 31 -34.44 27.79 -32.34
N ILE A 32 -33.14 28.06 -32.26
CA ILE A 32 -32.54 29.34 -32.69
C ILE A 32 -31.82 29.10 -34.02
N SER A 33 -32.33 29.72 -35.08
CA SER A 33 -31.68 29.77 -36.39
C SER A 33 -30.84 31.05 -36.50
N ILE A 34 -29.60 30.94 -36.95
CA ILE A 34 -28.77 32.09 -37.32
C ILE A 34 -28.52 32.05 -38.85
N PRO A 35 -28.89 33.09 -39.60
CA PRO A 35 -28.48 33.26 -40.99
C PRO A 35 -27.16 34.06 -41.09
N GLY A 36 -26.29 33.72 -42.04
CA GLY A 36 -25.07 34.48 -42.32
C GLY A 36 -24.30 33.95 -43.53
N CYS A 37 -24.25 34.71 -44.62
CA CYS A 37 -23.66 34.30 -45.90
C CYS A 37 -22.33 35.00 -46.24
N GLY A 38 -21.51 34.33 -47.06
CA GLY A 38 -20.32 34.83 -47.76
C GLY A 38 -19.32 33.67 -47.94
N ARG A 39 -18.89 33.21 -49.13
CA ARG A 39 -18.76 33.83 -50.47
C ARG A 39 -17.92 35.13 -50.42
N SER A 40 -16.81 35.30 -51.15
CA SER A 40 -16.22 34.53 -52.25
C SER A 40 -14.67 34.70 -52.31
N GLU A 41 -13.87 34.27 -53.30
CA GLU A 41 -14.00 33.46 -54.54
C GLU A 41 -12.58 32.86 -54.84
N THR A 42 -12.43 31.93 -55.80
CA THR A 42 -11.11 31.48 -56.35
C THR A 42 -10.52 32.45 -57.37
N SER A 43 -9.19 32.64 -57.42
CA SER A 43 -8.51 33.06 -58.65
C SER A 43 -7.07 32.55 -58.76
N THR A 44 -6.70 32.14 -59.98
CA THR A 44 -5.37 31.69 -60.43
C THR A 44 -4.43 32.85 -60.76
N GLY A 45 -3.10 32.63 -60.70
CA GLY A 45 -2.11 33.61 -61.16
C GLY A 45 -0.63 33.25 -60.93
N GLN A 46 -0.02 32.54 -61.89
CA GLN A 46 1.42 32.63 -62.24
C GLN A 46 1.57 33.59 -63.45
N PRO A 47 2.79 33.95 -63.94
CA PRO A 47 4.17 33.67 -63.48
C PRO A 47 4.81 34.95 -62.85
N ALA A 48 6.12 35.20 -62.68
CA ALA A 48 7.43 34.58 -63.05
C ALA A 48 8.51 35.08 -62.02
N ASP A 49 9.84 34.90 -62.09
CA ASP A 49 10.79 34.20 -63.01
C ASP A 49 12.17 34.01 -62.31
N THR A 50 13.10 33.26 -62.91
CA THR A 50 14.57 33.17 -62.64
C THR A 50 15.06 32.69 -61.25
N ALA A 51 16.17 31.94 -61.10
CA ALA A 51 17.14 31.36 -62.05
C ALA A 51 17.90 30.14 -61.45
N ASP A 52 18.64 29.45 -62.32
CA ASP A 52 19.72 28.44 -62.16
C ASP A 52 20.43 28.27 -60.79
N VAL A 53 21.00 27.11 -60.42
CA VAL A 53 22.07 26.37 -61.15
C VAL A 53 22.08 24.86 -60.85
N ALA A 54 22.28 24.03 -61.88
CA ALA A 54 22.64 22.59 -61.78
C ALA A 54 24.17 22.41 -61.55
N SER A 55 24.76 21.28 -61.14
CA SER A 55 24.46 19.92 -61.54
C SER A 55 25.26 18.89 -60.72
N ALA A 56 24.84 17.64 -60.86
CA ALA A 56 25.42 16.37 -60.43
C ALA A 56 26.95 16.19 -60.54
N SER A 57 27.49 15.26 -59.74
CA SER A 57 28.09 14.06 -60.36
C SER A 57 28.15 12.84 -59.42
N SER A 58 28.07 11.67 -60.04
CA SER A 58 28.12 10.32 -59.46
C SER A 58 29.53 9.74 -59.44
N ASN A 59 29.81 8.71 -58.62
CA ASN A 59 30.12 7.39 -59.19
C ASN A 59 30.05 6.22 -58.20
N SER A 60 29.87 5.01 -58.74
CA SER A 60 30.03 3.72 -58.04
C SER A 60 31.44 3.14 -58.32
N GLY A 61 31.92 2.24 -57.45
CA GLY A 61 33.17 1.50 -57.68
C GLY A 61 33.37 0.36 -56.67
N VAL A 62 33.64 -0.85 -57.18
CA VAL A 62 33.89 -2.09 -56.42
C VAL A 62 35.39 -2.39 -56.41
N SER A 63 35.90 -3.00 -55.32
CA SER A 63 36.83 -4.16 -55.31
C SER A 63 37.75 -4.23 -54.09
N ASP A 64 37.83 -5.43 -53.52
CA ASP A 64 38.95 -6.09 -52.80
C ASP A 64 39.87 -5.33 -51.83
N ALA A 65 39.87 -5.79 -50.57
CA ALA A 65 41.06 -5.81 -49.71
C ALA A 65 41.02 -7.02 -48.76
N VAL A 66 42.13 -7.75 -48.67
CA VAL A 66 42.31 -8.96 -47.84
C VAL A 66 43.15 -8.60 -46.60
N GLU A 67 42.64 -9.01 -45.43
CA GLU A 67 43.37 -9.43 -44.22
C GLU A 67 44.51 -8.54 -43.65
N SER A 68 44.27 -7.98 -42.45
CA SER A 68 45.11 -8.28 -41.28
C SER A 68 44.41 -7.93 -39.95
N GLN A 69 44.89 -8.50 -38.86
CA GLN A 69 44.15 -8.67 -37.61
C GLN A 69 44.24 -7.49 -36.64
N ALA A 70 43.11 -7.13 -36.04
CA ALA A 70 43.05 -6.46 -34.73
C ALA A 70 41.83 -6.99 -33.96
N SER A 71 42.07 -7.68 -32.83
CA SER A 71 40.99 -8.31 -32.05
C SER A 71 40.05 -7.28 -31.44
N PRO A 72 38.73 -7.32 -31.72
CA PRO A 72 37.78 -6.46 -31.03
C PRO A 72 37.58 -6.97 -29.60
N LYS A 73 37.74 -6.07 -28.62
CA LYS A 73 37.33 -6.35 -27.23
C LYS A 73 35.86 -6.79 -27.22
N GLN A 74 35.62 -7.99 -26.72
CA GLN A 74 34.31 -8.62 -26.71
C GLN A 74 33.33 -7.81 -25.85
N ALA A 75 32.45 -7.06 -26.52
CA ALA A 75 31.36 -6.35 -25.84
C ALA A 75 30.50 -7.37 -25.08
N SER A 76 30.26 -7.12 -23.80
CA SER A 76 29.48 -8.00 -22.93
C SER A 76 28.05 -8.15 -23.48
N ARG A 77 27.77 -9.28 -24.13
CA ARG A 77 26.39 -9.67 -24.47
C ARG A 77 25.61 -9.77 -23.16
N LYS A 78 24.51 -9.02 -23.03
CA LYS A 78 23.55 -9.23 -21.95
C LYS A 78 22.97 -10.64 -22.11
N ARG A 79 23.44 -11.57 -21.28
CA ARG A 79 22.95 -12.96 -21.23
C ARG A 79 21.56 -13.03 -20.61
N GLY A 80 20.85 -14.11 -20.88
CA GLY A 80 19.54 -14.36 -20.27
C GLY A 80 19.65 -14.48 -18.75
N ARG A 81 18.63 -14.05 -18.01
CA ARG A 81 18.64 -14.11 -16.52
C ARG A 81 18.77 -15.55 -16.00
N ASP A 82 18.30 -16.51 -16.80
CA ASP A 82 18.22 -17.94 -16.49
C ASP A 82 19.19 -18.78 -17.34
N GLU A 83 20.19 -18.15 -17.97
CA GLU A 83 21.18 -18.79 -18.83
C GLU A 83 22.34 -19.35 -17.98
N VAL A 84 22.60 -20.66 -18.04
CA VAL A 84 23.82 -21.27 -17.48
C VAL A 84 24.93 -21.18 -18.51
N TRP A 85 26.08 -20.62 -18.13
CA TRP A 85 27.25 -20.51 -19.00
C TRP A 85 28.57 -20.70 -18.25
N VAL A 86 29.65 -20.85 -18.99
CA VAL A 86 31.02 -21.00 -18.49
C VAL A 86 31.89 -19.91 -19.10
N ASP A 87 32.74 -19.28 -18.30
CA ASP A 87 33.69 -18.28 -18.78
C ASP A 87 35.03 -18.89 -19.24
N GLU A 88 35.95 -18.04 -19.70
CA GLU A 88 37.27 -18.43 -20.20
C GLU A 88 38.18 -19.05 -19.13
N ASN A 89 37.87 -18.83 -17.84
CA ASN A 89 38.58 -19.41 -16.70
C ASN A 89 37.96 -20.74 -16.23
N GLY A 90 36.87 -21.19 -16.84
CA GLY A 90 36.14 -22.39 -16.45
C GLY A 90 35.13 -22.18 -15.30
N GLN A 91 34.91 -20.95 -14.83
CA GLN A 91 33.93 -20.65 -13.79
C GLN A 91 32.51 -20.77 -14.39
N LYS A 92 31.61 -21.44 -13.67
CA LYS A 92 30.19 -21.54 -14.04
C LYS A 92 29.42 -20.33 -13.52
N TRP A 93 28.44 -19.89 -14.30
CA TRP A 93 27.58 -18.74 -14.02
C TRP A 93 26.12 -19.09 -14.29
N PHE A 94 25.20 -18.58 -13.47
CA PHE A 94 23.75 -18.56 -13.69
C PHE A 94 23.31 -17.10 -13.91
N GLY A 95 22.93 -16.75 -15.14
CA GLY A 95 22.69 -15.36 -15.53
C GLY A 95 23.95 -14.50 -15.32
N ASN A 96 23.95 -13.68 -14.28
CA ASN A 96 25.09 -12.83 -13.89
C ASN A 96 25.67 -13.20 -12.50
N VAL A 97 25.30 -14.35 -11.92
CA VAL A 97 25.76 -14.80 -10.59
C VAL A 97 26.71 -16.00 -10.76
N PRO A 98 27.92 -15.98 -10.17
CA PRO A 98 28.79 -17.15 -10.12
C PRO A 98 28.13 -18.34 -9.41
N TYR A 99 28.41 -19.56 -9.87
CA TYR A 99 27.86 -20.78 -9.25
C TYR A 99 28.45 -21.08 -7.86
N ASP A 100 29.64 -20.57 -7.55
CA ASP A 100 30.32 -20.77 -6.25
C ASP A 100 29.66 -20.01 -5.09
N VAL A 101 28.82 -19.01 -5.38
CA VAL A 101 27.97 -18.32 -4.39
C VAL A 101 26.79 -19.21 -3.96
N PHE A 102 26.40 -20.20 -4.77
CA PHE A 102 25.37 -21.16 -4.42
C PHE A 102 26.02 -22.34 -3.68
N PHE A 103 25.95 -22.31 -2.35
CA PHE A 103 26.42 -23.40 -1.51
C PHE A 103 25.76 -24.74 -1.91
N ASP A 104 26.56 -25.79 -2.08
CA ASP A 104 26.07 -27.14 -2.45
C ASP A 104 25.04 -27.71 -1.46
N GLN A 105 25.04 -27.20 -0.22
CA GLN A 105 24.12 -27.58 0.85
C GLN A 105 23.73 -26.34 1.68
N PRO A 106 22.78 -25.50 1.23
CA PRO A 106 22.43 -24.27 1.94
C PRO A 106 21.88 -24.54 3.35
N LEU A 107 21.26 -25.71 3.55
CA LEU A 107 20.70 -26.13 4.84
C LEU A 107 21.75 -26.52 5.88
N SER A 108 22.92 -27.04 5.48
CA SER A 108 23.97 -27.41 6.45
C SER A 108 24.77 -26.20 6.95
N ILE A 109 24.85 -25.14 6.15
CA ILE A 109 25.41 -23.85 6.58
C ILE A 109 24.44 -23.11 7.51
N ALA A 110 23.15 -23.11 7.21
CA ALA A 110 22.13 -22.55 8.11
C ALA A 110 22.02 -23.27 9.47
N ALA A 111 22.35 -24.58 9.51
CA ALA A 111 22.39 -25.35 10.75
C ALA A 111 23.68 -25.17 11.58
N ASN A 112 24.73 -24.56 11.01
CA ASN A 112 26.03 -24.44 11.66
C ASN A 112 26.13 -23.15 12.48
N GLN A 113 25.65 -23.18 13.72
CA GLN A 113 25.71 -22.06 14.67
C GLN A 113 27.12 -21.78 15.26
N THR A 114 28.20 -22.11 14.55
CA THR A 114 29.57 -21.84 15.04
C THR A 114 29.84 -20.32 15.00
N PRO A 115 30.07 -19.65 16.15
CA PRO A 115 30.32 -18.21 16.16
C PRO A 115 31.68 -17.88 15.57
N VAL A 116 31.73 -16.99 14.59
CA VAL A 116 33.00 -16.52 14.00
C VAL A 116 33.56 -15.36 14.85
N GLY A 117 34.22 -15.71 15.96
CA GLY A 117 34.86 -14.74 16.85
C GLY A 117 35.67 -15.43 17.95
N GLY A 118 36.99 -15.27 17.94
CA GLY A 118 37.91 -16.07 18.75
C GLY A 118 38.01 -15.67 20.22
N GLY A 119 38.04 -16.67 21.10
CA GLY A 119 38.34 -16.58 22.54
C GLY A 119 38.68 -17.96 23.09
N ALA A 120 39.66 -18.08 23.99
CA ALA A 120 40.31 -19.36 24.26
C ALA A 120 39.60 -20.27 25.29
N LEU A 121 39.58 -21.57 24.96
CA LEU A 121 39.76 -22.75 25.83
C LEU A 121 39.37 -22.66 27.32
N VAL A 122 38.37 -23.45 27.72
CA VAL A 122 38.57 -24.52 28.74
C VAL A 122 37.65 -25.71 28.45
N ASN A 123 38.17 -26.93 28.50
CA ASN A 123 37.39 -28.19 28.57
C ASN A 123 37.19 -28.57 30.06
N PRO A 124 36.21 -29.41 30.45
CA PRO A 124 36.46 -30.86 30.33
C PRO A 124 35.24 -31.77 30.03
N GLU A 125 35.59 -32.96 29.52
CA GLU A 125 34.97 -34.30 29.70
C GLU A 125 34.45 -34.57 31.15
N MET A 126 33.63 -35.57 31.54
CA MET A 126 32.97 -36.80 31.00
C MET A 126 31.94 -37.30 32.09
N ASP A 127 31.00 -38.24 31.96
CA ASP A 127 30.41 -39.02 30.83
C ASP A 127 29.01 -39.61 31.22
N ALA A 128 28.30 -40.18 30.24
CA ALA A 128 27.37 -41.33 30.25
C ALA A 128 26.43 -41.71 31.45
N THR A 129 25.15 -41.87 31.08
CA THR A 129 24.20 -43.00 31.37
C THR A 129 23.31 -43.11 32.64
N GLU A 130 22.01 -43.25 32.32
CA GLU A 130 20.93 -44.10 32.90
C GLU A 130 20.21 -43.80 34.24
N ASN A 131 18.88 -43.59 34.08
CA ASN A 131 17.74 -44.16 34.83
C ASN A 131 17.90 -44.55 36.32
N ILE A 132 17.06 -43.96 37.19
CA ILE A 132 16.02 -44.65 38.00
C ILE A 132 14.89 -43.64 38.33
N ALA A 133 13.64 -44.12 38.42
CA ALA A 133 12.46 -43.33 38.74
C ALA A 133 12.18 -43.17 40.25
N SER A 134 11.41 -42.12 40.59
CA SER A 134 10.51 -42.02 41.75
C SER A 134 11.00 -42.41 43.16
N SER A 135 11.20 -41.40 44.02
CA SER A 135 10.55 -41.42 45.34
C SER A 135 10.41 -40.02 45.94
N MET A 136 9.28 -39.75 46.59
CA MET A 136 9.06 -38.55 47.40
C MET A 136 9.82 -38.66 48.73
N THR A 137 10.42 -37.58 49.21
CA THR A 137 10.45 -37.25 50.64
C THR A 137 10.59 -35.75 50.85
N ASN A 138 10.19 -35.30 52.04
CA ASN A 138 9.82 -33.93 52.34
C ASN A 138 10.96 -33.11 52.96
N SER A 139 10.76 -31.80 53.08
CA SER A 139 11.56 -30.81 53.83
C SER A 139 12.87 -30.30 53.20
N SER A 140 12.87 -29.00 52.89
CA SER A 140 14.04 -28.14 53.07
C SER A 140 13.58 -26.72 53.40
N ASN A 141 14.03 -26.24 54.56
CA ASN A 141 13.82 -24.89 55.05
C ASN A 141 15.05 -24.06 54.64
N ALA A 142 14.89 -23.02 53.80
CA ALA A 142 15.99 -22.19 53.31
C ALA A 142 15.54 -20.72 53.12
N PRO A 143 16.44 -19.73 53.18
CA PRO A 143 16.09 -18.31 53.37
C PRO A 143 15.64 -17.62 52.07
N PRO A 144 14.99 -16.44 52.16
CA PRO A 144 14.41 -15.77 51.00
C PRO A 144 15.49 -15.20 50.07
N VAL A 145 15.39 -15.56 48.79
CA VAL A 145 16.12 -14.90 47.70
C VAL A 145 15.45 -13.55 47.43
N LYS A 146 16.25 -12.50 47.22
CA LYS A 146 15.73 -11.19 46.83
C LYS A 146 15.11 -11.26 45.44
N GLU A 147 13.82 -11.01 45.39
CA GLU A 147 13.03 -10.86 44.18
C GLU A 147 13.56 -9.66 43.37
N ASN A 148 14.08 -9.92 42.18
CA ASN A 148 14.52 -8.87 41.26
C ASN A 148 13.29 -8.25 40.61
N GLN A 149 13.26 -6.92 40.50
CA GLN A 149 12.03 -6.19 40.22
C GLN A 149 11.42 -6.56 38.87
N THR A 150 10.16 -7.00 38.89
CA THR A 150 9.28 -6.98 37.73
C THR A 150 9.09 -5.52 37.31
N GLU A 151 9.55 -5.16 36.11
CA GLU A 151 9.13 -3.90 35.50
C GLU A 151 7.61 -3.93 35.31
N ALA A 152 6.94 -2.93 35.87
CA ALA A 152 5.50 -2.79 35.73
C ALA A 152 5.14 -2.53 34.26
N PRO A 153 3.99 -3.05 33.77
CA PRO A 153 3.46 -2.63 32.49
C PRO A 153 3.30 -1.11 32.47
N VAL A 154 3.78 -0.46 31.40
CA VAL A 154 3.45 0.94 31.14
C VAL A 154 1.93 1.00 30.91
N GLU A 155 1.20 1.63 31.83
CA GLU A 155 -0.22 1.92 31.63
C GLU A 155 -0.36 2.96 30.52
N VAL A 156 -0.60 2.48 29.29
CA VAL A 156 -1.01 3.33 28.17
C VAL A 156 -2.41 3.85 28.49
N SER A 157 -2.56 5.17 28.56
CA SER A 157 -3.85 5.79 28.87
C SER A 157 -4.82 5.60 27.71
N GLY A 158 -5.77 4.67 27.87
CA GLY A 158 -6.79 4.31 26.88
C GLY A 158 -7.83 5.38 26.57
N GLY A 159 -7.40 6.56 26.12
CA GLY A 159 -8.23 7.49 25.37
C GLY A 159 -8.10 7.16 23.90
N ALA A 160 -9.22 6.98 23.19
CA ALA A 160 -9.20 6.72 21.76
C ALA A 160 -8.56 7.90 21.01
N ALA A 161 -7.38 7.65 20.43
CA ALA A 161 -6.61 8.65 19.68
C ALA A 161 -7.46 9.30 18.57
N GLY A 162 -7.41 10.63 18.49
CA GLY A 162 -8.03 11.40 17.42
C GLY A 162 -7.23 11.27 16.12
N TRP A 163 -7.84 11.60 14.98
CA TRP A 163 -7.17 11.46 13.68
C TRP A 163 -5.84 12.22 13.58
N GLY A 164 -5.76 13.42 14.18
CA GLY A 164 -4.50 14.20 14.23
C GLY A 164 -3.43 13.64 15.17
N ASP A 165 -3.78 12.73 16.08
CA ASP A 165 -2.81 12.03 16.93
C ASP A 165 -2.19 10.82 16.19
N LEU A 166 -2.87 10.31 15.15
CA LEU A 166 -2.47 9.14 14.36
C LEU A 166 -1.65 9.52 13.11
N ILE A 167 -2.02 10.61 12.44
CA ILE A 167 -1.37 11.08 11.21
C ILE A 167 -1.30 12.61 11.21
N SER A 168 -0.19 13.18 10.74
CA SER A 168 -0.11 14.63 10.52
C SER A 168 -0.73 15.03 9.18
N ALA A 169 -1.17 16.27 9.04
CA ALA A 169 -1.63 16.79 7.75
C ALA A 169 -0.57 16.63 6.63
N THR A 170 0.73 16.69 6.98
CA THR A 170 1.84 16.51 6.03
C THR A 170 1.98 15.05 5.58
N ASP A 171 1.97 14.09 6.51
CA ASP A 171 2.04 12.65 6.15
C ASP A 171 0.81 12.21 5.35
N LEU A 172 -0.36 12.79 5.65
CA LEU A 172 -1.59 12.57 4.90
C LEU A 172 -1.47 13.09 3.46
N ASP A 173 -0.99 14.32 3.25
CA ASP A 173 -0.76 14.88 1.92
C ASP A 173 0.34 14.11 1.15
N ASP A 174 1.41 13.67 1.80
CA ASP A 174 2.49 12.92 1.15
C ASP A 174 2.10 11.47 0.78
N GLU A 175 1.21 10.79 1.53
CA GLU A 175 0.65 9.50 1.10
C GLU A 175 -0.31 9.69 -0.08
N VAL A 176 -1.21 10.68 -0.03
CA VAL A 176 -2.12 11.00 -1.16
C VAL A 176 -1.33 11.31 -2.43
N LYS A 177 -0.24 12.08 -2.32
CA LYS A 177 0.71 12.37 -3.40
C LYS A 177 1.45 11.13 -3.88
N THR A 178 1.90 10.24 -2.98
CA THR A 178 2.56 8.97 -3.32
C THR A 178 1.62 8.08 -4.13
N VAL A 179 0.38 7.92 -3.68
CA VAL A 179 -0.66 7.18 -4.42
C VAL A 179 -0.99 7.85 -5.75
N ARG A 180 -1.16 9.17 -5.78
CA ARG A 180 -1.44 9.94 -7.01
C ARG A 180 -0.33 9.76 -8.06
N ASN A 181 0.94 9.72 -7.63
CA ASN A 181 2.08 9.48 -8.52
C ASN A 181 2.08 8.04 -9.06
N PHE A 182 1.85 7.05 -8.19
CA PHE A 182 1.72 5.65 -8.60
C PHE A 182 0.62 5.46 -9.66
N LEU A 183 -0.57 6.02 -9.41
CA LEU A 183 -1.69 5.95 -10.35
C LEU A 183 -1.37 6.69 -11.65
N ASN A 184 -0.73 7.86 -11.59
CA ASN A 184 -0.31 8.60 -12.78
C ASN A 184 0.51 7.73 -13.73
N GLU A 185 1.63 7.18 -13.24
CA GLU A 185 2.58 6.36 -14.01
C GLU A 185 1.91 5.12 -14.60
N ASN A 186 1.04 4.48 -13.82
CA ASN A 186 0.48 3.19 -14.15
C ASN A 186 -0.77 3.27 -15.05
N LEU A 187 -1.44 4.43 -15.13
CA LEU A 187 -2.64 4.61 -15.95
C LEU A 187 -2.37 5.19 -17.34
N GLN A 188 -1.17 5.72 -17.64
CA GLN A 188 -0.87 6.32 -18.96
C GLN A 188 -0.94 5.35 -20.15
N SER A 189 -0.80 4.03 -19.92
CA SER A 189 -0.82 3.05 -21.01
C SER A 189 -1.51 1.76 -20.61
N VAL A 190 -2.09 1.07 -21.60
CA VAL A 190 -2.69 -0.25 -21.43
C VAL A 190 -1.65 -1.29 -20.98
N GLY A 191 -0.38 -1.10 -21.33
CA GLY A 191 0.73 -1.94 -20.87
C GLY A 191 0.95 -1.79 -19.36
N ASN A 192 1.19 -0.56 -18.90
CA ASN A 192 1.45 -0.25 -17.48
C ASN A 192 0.25 -0.64 -16.61
N PHE A 193 -0.97 -0.33 -17.06
CA PHE A 193 -2.20 -0.73 -16.38
C PHE A 193 -2.30 -2.26 -16.26
N ASN A 194 -2.03 -2.99 -17.34
CA ASN A 194 -2.08 -4.45 -17.31
C ASN A 194 -1.02 -5.07 -16.38
N SER A 195 0.15 -4.44 -16.18
CA SER A 195 1.15 -4.92 -15.21
C SER A 195 0.83 -4.57 -13.76
N SER A 196 0.11 -3.48 -13.52
CA SER A 196 -0.19 -2.93 -12.18
C SER A 196 -1.62 -3.17 -11.70
N MET A 197 -2.47 -3.79 -12.51
CA MET A 197 -3.92 -3.96 -12.29
C MET A 197 -4.31 -4.51 -10.90
N LEU A 198 -3.46 -5.32 -10.27
CA LEU A 198 -3.71 -5.87 -8.91
C LEU A 198 -3.33 -4.91 -7.78
N MET A 199 -2.49 -3.92 -8.06
CA MET A 199 -2.02 -2.90 -7.12
C MET A 199 -2.87 -1.62 -7.16
N ILE A 200 -3.61 -1.38 -8.25
CA ILE A 200 -4.50 -0.22 -8.37
C ILE A 200 -5.62 -0.22 -7.31
N PRO A 201 -6.36 -1.33 -7.06
CA PRO A 201 -7.48 -1.30 -6.10
C PRO A 201 -7.10 -0.99 -4.65
N PRO A 202 -6.02 -1.55 -4.06
CA PRO A 202 -5.52 -1.13 -2.75
C PRO A 202 -5.18 0.36 -2.70
N LYS A 203 -4.54 0.90 -3.73
CA LYS A 203 -4.18 2.33 -3.79
C LYS A 203 -5.43 3.22 -3.90
N ALA A 204 -6.46 2.82 -4.63
CA ALA A 204 -7.75 3.51 -4.62
C ALA A 204 -8.43 3.46 -3.24
N ALA A 205 -8.44 2.30 -2.57
CA ALA A 205 -8.97 2.17 -1.20
C ALA A 205 -8.20 3.03 -0.19
N THR A 206 -6.87 3.14 -0.33
CA THR A 206 -6.05 4.07 0.45
C THR A 206 -6.54 5.51 0.34
N ILE A 207 -6.81 6.01 -0.87
CA ILE A 207 -7.37 7.36 -1.06
C ILE A 207 -8.76 7.48 -0.41
N GLY A 208 -9.62 6.46 -0.55
CA GLY A 208 -10.94 6.44 0.06
C GLY A 208 -10.89 6.60 1.59
N VAL A 209 -10.01 5.86 2.26
CA VAL A 209 -9.75 6.00 3.70
C VAL A 209 -9.17 7.38 4.03
N LEU A 210 -8.10 7.81 3.37
CA LEU A 210 -7.43 9.09 3.69
C LEU A 210 -8.33 10.30 3.45
N ALA A 211 -9.20 10.27 2.45
CA ALA A 211 -10.21 11.30 2.24
C ALA A 211 -11.25 11.31 3.37
N GLY A 212 -11.70 10.14 3.84
CA GLY A 212 -12.57 10.02 5.00
C GLY A 212 -11.93 10.50 6.31
N VAL A 213 -10.62 10.33 6.46
CA VAL A 213 -9.82 10.89 7.56
C VAL A 213 -9.69 12.41 7.41
N ALA A 214 -9.35 12.93 6.23
CA ALA A 214 -9.18 14.36 5.98
C ALA A 214 -10.44 15.18 6.30
N MET A 215 -11.64 14.65 5.99
CA MET A 215 -12.93 15.25 6.38
C MET A 215 -13.04 15.50 7.90
N GLN A 216 -12.48 14.61 8.70
CA GLN A 216 -12.56 14.62 10.18
C GLN A 216 -11.29 15.15 10.87
N HIS A 217 -10.21 15.35 10.13
CA HIS A 217 -8.91 15.75 10.64
C HIS A 217 -8.95 17.15 11.28
N PRO A 218 -8.31 17.41 12.43
CA PRO A 218 -8.38 18.72 13.09
C PRO A 218 -7.73 19.84 12.25
N ASP A 219 -6.60 19.56 11.59
CA ASP A 219 -5.86 20.55 10.81
C ASP A 219 -6.54 20.96 9.49
N ALA A 220 -6.13 22.13 8.99
CA ALA A 220 -6.56 22.68 7.71
C ALA A 220 -5.83 22.03 6.52
N ILE A 221 -6.27 20.83 6.12
CA ILE A 221 -5.83 20.16 4.88
C ILE A 221 -6.39 20.93 3.67
N THR A 222 -5.56 21.17 2.65
CA THR A 222 -5.92 22.09 1.56
C THR A 222 -7.12 21.64 0.73
N TRP A 223 -7.27 20.36 0.46
CA TRP A 223 -8.37 19.79 -0.33
C TRP A 223 -9.53 19.25 0.53
N LYS A 224 -9.55 19.55 1.84
CA LYS A 224 -10.55 19.04 2.79
C LYS A 224 -12.00 19.33 2.38
N ASP A 225 -12.26 20.52 1.86
CA ASP A 225 -13.60 20.95 1.44
C ASP A 225 -14.15 20.10 0.25
N ASP A 226 -13.26 19.48 -0.51
CA ASP A 226 -13.59 18.61 -1.65
C ASP A 226 -13.37 17.10 -1.34
N ALA A 227 -13.02 16.76 -0.10
CA ALA A 227 -12.61 15.41 0.29
C ALA A 227 -13.73 14.36 0.16
N ASN A 228 -15.00 14.76 0.29
CA ASN A 228 -16.14 13.87 0.01
C ASN A 228 -16.19 13.43 -1.47
N TYR A 229 -15.84 14.31 -2.42
CA TYR A 229 -15.75 13.95 -3.83
C TYR A 229 -14.54 13.05 -4.11
N VAL A 230 -13.38 13.34 -3.51
CA VAL A 230 -12.19 12.46 -3.61
C VAL A 230 -12.52 11.05 -3.10
N ARG A 231 -13.25 10.97 -1.99
CA ARG A 231 -13.72 9.73 -1.36
C ARG A 231 -14.66 8.92 -2.27
N ASP A 232 -15.66 9.56 -2.87
CA ASP A 232 -16.58 8.89 -3.80
C ASP A 232 -15.90 8.47 -5.11
N ILE A 233 -15.00 9.29 -5.67
CA ILE A 233 -14.24 8.90 -6.88
C ILE A 233 -13.37 7.66 -6.60
N ALA A 234 -12.76 7.56 -5.42
CA ALA A 234 -12.04 6.37 -4.98
C ALA A 234 -12.93 5.12 -4.86
N LYS A 235 -14.16 5.27 -4.31
CA LYS A 235 -15.20 4.22 -4.32
C LYS A 235 -15.54 3.78 -5.76
N GLN A 236 -15.73 4.73 -6.67
CA GLN A 236 -16.04 4.47 -8.08
C GLN A 236 -14.91 3.73 -8.84
N MET A 237 -13.64 3.94 -8.49
CA MET A 237 -12.53 3.17 -9.06
C MET A 237 -12.69 1.67 -8.77
N ASN A 238 -13.09 1.33 -7.53
CA ASN A 238 -13.24 -0.03 -7.02
C ASN A 238 -14.65 -0.63 -7.21
N ALA A 239 -15.60 0.11 -7.79
CA ALA A 239 -16.98 -0.35 -8.00
C ALA A 239 -17.14 -1.60 -8.91
N SER A 240 -16.08 -2.03 -9.59
CA SER A 240 -16.05 -3.31 -10.33
C SER A 240 -14.64 -3.86 -10.49
N THR A 241 -14.52 -5.20 -10.43
CA THR A 241 -13.25 -5.93 -10.61
C THR A 241 -12.59 -5.62 -11.95
N LEU A 242 -11.40 -5.01 -11.89
CA LEU A 242 -10.65 -4.59 -13.08
C LEU A 242 -10.36 -5.75 -14.04
N GLN A 243 -10.63 -5.53 -15.32
CA GLN A 243 -10.27 -6.43 -16.41
C GLN A 243 -9.11 -5.87 -17.22
N ARG A 244 -8.30 -6.76 -17.80
CA ARG A 244 -7.18 -6.37 -18.67
C ARG A 244 -7.68 -5.63 -19.92
N GLY A 245 -6.96 -4.59 -20.35
CA GLY A 245 -7.17 -3.93 -21.62
C GLY A 245 -7.69 -2.48 -21.54
N ALA A 246 -7.87 -1.88 -22.72
CA ALA A 246 -8.10 -0.44 -22.88
C ALA A 246 -9.42 0.08 -22.30
N LYS A 247 -10.42 -0.78 -22.04
CA LYS A 247 -11.72 -0.34 -21.51
C LYS A 247 -11.59 0.11 -20.06
N ASP A 248 -11.09 -0.76 -19.18
CA ASP A 248 -10.92 -0.41 -17.76
C ASP A 248 -9.75 0.54 -17.54
N GLN A 249 -8.66 0.44 -18.33
CA GLN A 249 -7.58 1.44 -18.29
C GLN A 249 -8.11 2.86 -18.48
N ARG A 250 -8.94 3.11 -19.52
CA ARG A 250 -9.54 4.43 -19.76
C ARG A 250 -10.54 4.84 -18.68
N ARG A 251 -11.34 3.89 -18.16
CA ARG A 251 -12.29 4.16 -17.07
C ARG A 251 -11.56 4.64 -15.81
N ILE A 252 -10.51 3.94 -15.40
CA ILE A 252 -9.75 4.30 -14.20
C ILE A 252 -8.90 5.56 -14.45
N LEU A 253 -8.36 5.76 -15.66
CA LEU A 253 -7.67 7.01 -16.02
C LEU A 253 -8.59 8.23 -15.88
N ALA A 254 -9.83 8.18 -16.41
CA ALA A 254 -10.77 9.29 -16.29
C ALA A 254 -11.16 9.60 -14.83
N LEU A 255 -11.36 8.56 -14.00
CA LEU A 255 -11.59 8.73 -12.56
C LEU A 255 -10.34 9.30 -11.85
N TYR A 256 -9.15 8.88 -12.26
CA TYR A 256 -7.89 9.40 -11.73
C TYR A 256 -7.69 10.89 -12.07
N GLU A 257 -8.00 11.29 -13.30
CA GLU A 257 -7.94 12.69 -13.75
C GLU A 257 -8.92 13.54 -12.93
N ALA A 258 -10.19 13.12 -12.79
CA ALA A 258 -11.17 13.82 -11.96
C ALA A 258 -10.76 13.90 -10.47
N MET A 259 -10.19 12.83 -9.89
CA MET A 259 -9.64 12.82 -8.54
C MET A 259 -8.46 13.79 -8.41
N SER A 260 -7.53 13.75 -9.37
CA SER A 260 -6.35 14.61 -9.44
C SER A 260 -6.75 16.08 -9.49
N ASP A 261 -7.73 16.45 -10.31
CA ASP A 261 -8.20 17.82 -10.47
C ASP A 261 -8.96 18.30 -9.23
N THR A 262 -9.77 17.44 -8.62
CA THR A 262 -10.43 17.70 -7.33
C THR A 262 -9.42 17.97 -6.22
N LEU A 263 -8.36 17.15 -6.10
CA LEU A 263 -7.26 17.39 -5.16
C LEU A 263 -6.51 18.72 -5.42
N ASN A 264 -6.52 19.23 -6.65
CA ASN A 264 -5.95 20.55 -7.00
C ASN A 264 -6.96 21.70 -6.89
N ARG A 265 -8.09 21.51 -6.16
CA ARG A 265 -9.20 22.49 -6.05
C ARG A 265 -9.77 22.94 -7.41
N SER A 266 -9.67 22.07 -8.41
CA SER A 266 -10.11 22.27 -9.79
C SER A 266 -11.21 21.27 -10.16
N ARG A 267 -12.03 20.89 -9.18
CA ARG A 267 -13.09 19.87 -9.27
C ARG A 267 -13.94 20.05 -10.54
N PRO A 268 -14.07 19.02 -11.40
CA PRO A 268 -14.95 19.07 -12.57
C PRO A 268 -16.40 19.39 -12.21
N ALA A 269 -17.04 20.28 -12.98
CA ALA A 269 -18.37 20.80 -12.68
C ALA A 269 -19.53 19.83 -12.96
N ASP A 270 -19.23 18.69 -13.60
CA ASP A 270 -20.17 17.62 -13.97
C ASP A 270 -20.10 16.39 -13.07
N LEU A 271 -19.24 16.41 -12.03
CA LEU A 271 -19.25 15.38 -10.99
C LEU A 271 -20.59 15.36 -10.25
N ALA A 272 -21.12 14.16 -10.02
CA ALA A 272 -22.29 13.95 -9.19
C ALA A 272 -21.99 14.31 -7.73
N GLU A 273 -23.01 14.73 -6.99
CA GLU A 273 -22.89 14.95 -5.55
C GLU A 273 -22.67 13.60 -4.82
N PRO A 274 -21.63 13.47 -3.98
CA PRO A 274 -21.38 12.26 -3.21
C PRO A 274 -22.55 11.87 -2.31
N PRO A 275 -22.78 10.57 -2.07
CA PRO A 275 -23.76 10.11 -1.10
C PRO A 275 -23.46 10.66 0.32
N GLU A 276 -24.46 11.22 0.98
CA GLU A 276 -24.36 11.57 2.40
C GLU A 276 -24.30 10.29 3.26
N GLY A 277 -23.41 10.26 4.25
CA GLY A 277 -23.37 9.22 5.28
C GLY A 277 -22.59 7.95 4.95
N ASP A 278 -21.92 7.87 3.79
CA ASP A 278 -21.03 6.75 3.41
C ASP A 278 -19.98 6.47 4.51
N THR A 279 -19.98 5.24 5.04
CA THR A 279 -19.00 4.79 6.06
C THR A 279 -17.63 4.50 5.44
N PHE A 280 -16.64 4.13 6.25
CA PHE A 280 -15.34 3.69 5.71
C PHE A 280 -15.51 2.38 4.91
N ALA A 281 -16.35 1.46 5.40
CA ALA A 281 -16.64 0.19 4.74
C ALA A 281 -17.36 0.36 3.38
N ASP A 282 -18.28 1.33 3.27
CA ASP A 282 -18.99 1.61 2.00
C ASP A 282 -18.05 2.07 0.87
N VAL A 283 -16.91 2.66 1.24
CA VAL A 283 -15.96 3.29 0.31
C VAL A 283 -14.72 2.41 0.07
N SER A 284 -14.33 1.58 1.04
CA SER A 284 -13.07 0.83 1.01
C SER A 284 -13.23 -0.53 1.66
N GLU A 285 -13.22 -1.58 0.83
CA GLU A 285 -13.23 -2.98 1.29
C GLU A 285 -12.06 -3.25 2.24
N MET A 286 -12.32 -3.90 3.39
CA MET A 286 -11.32 -4.18 4.42
C MET A 286 -10.06 -4.85 3.85
N ARG A 287 -10.22 -5.81 2.94
CA ARG A 287 -9.10 -6.51 2.29
C ARG A 287 -8.15 -5.57 1.54
N LEU A 288 -8.69 -4.56 0.85
CA LEU A 288 -7.88 -3.60 0.10
C LEU A 288 -7.11 -2.65 1.02
N VAL A 289 -7.71 -2.30 2.17
CA VAL A 289 -7.02 -1.56 3.25
C VAL A 289 -5.91 -2.43 3.86
N MET A 290 -6.20 -3.69 4.20
CA MET A 290 -5.22 -4.65 4.72
C MET A 290 -4.03 -4.86 3.77
N MET A 291 -4.22 -4.82 2.45
CA MET A 291 -3.11 -4.91 1.49
C MET A 291 -2.15 -3.70 1.57
N ARG A 292 -2.63 -2.49 1.91
CA ARG A 292 -1.75 -1.32 2.15
C ARG A 292 -1.10 -1.37 3.55
N MET A 293 -1.76 -1.97 4.53
CA MET A 293 -1.19 -2.25 5.85
C MET A 293 -0.05 -3.28 5.75
N GLU A 294 -0.21 -4.34 4.96
CA GLU A 294 0.85 -5.31 4.65
C GLU A 294 2.04 -4.63 3.95
N GLU A 295 1.78 -3.71 3.01
CA GLU A 295 2.81 -2.90 2.35
C GLU A 295 3.62 -2.07 3.37
N ALA A 296 2.96 -1.44 4.35
CA ALA A 296 3.63 -0.67 5.40
C ALA A 296 4.54 -1.56 6.29
N GLU A 297 4.00 -2.64 6.86
CA GLU A 297 4.79 -3.58 7.70
C GLU A 297 5.99 -4.12 6.93
N LYS A 298 5.75 -4.57 5.70
CA LYS A 298 6.79 -5.13 4.83
C LYS A 298 7.86 -4.10 4.50
N ARG A 299 7.48 -2.88 4.13
CA ARG A 299 8.43 -1.83 3.74
C ARG A 299 9.34 -1.44 4.90
N MET A 300 8.77 -1.20 6.09
CA MET A 300 9.55 -0.97 7.31
C MET A 300 10.54 -2.11 7.55
N ARG A 301 10.07 -3.37 7.51
CA ARG A 301 10.93 -4.56 7.68
C ARG A 301 12.06 -4.64 6.65
N THR A 302 11.82 -4.34 5.38
CA THR A 302 12.82 -4.49 4.31
C THR A 302 13.78 -3.31 4.17
N GLU A 303 13.30 -2.08 4.38
CA GLU A 303 14.09 -0.86 4.18
C GLU A 303 14.75 -0.38 5.50
N ALA A 304 14.17 -0.68 6.66
CA ALA A 304 14.65 -0.28 7.98
C ALA A 304 14.95 -1.47 8.92
N GLY A 305 15.15 -2.68 8.39
CA GLY A 305 15.42 -3.90 9.18
C GLY A 305 16.79 -3.99 9.89
N SER A 306 17.53 -2.89 10.01
CA SER A 306 18.81 -2.81 10.74
C SER A 306 19.00 -1.40 11.32
N GLU A 307 19.75 -1.25 12.42
CA GLU A 307 19.97 0.06 13.07
C GLU A 307 20.47 1.14 12.09
N SER A 308 21.41 0.78 11.22
CA SER A 308 21.97 1.67 10.20
C SER A 308 20.93 2.10 9.16
N SER A 309 20.13 1.15 8.65
CA SER A 309 19.12 1.45 7.63
C SER A 309 17.89 2.14 8.21
N PHE A 310 17.51 1.82 9.45
CA PHE A 310 16.53 2.57 10.25
C PHE A 310 16.97 4.01 10.48
N GLY A 311 18.21 4.23 10.93
CA GLY A 311 18.77 5.57 11.12
C GLY A 311 18.83 6.41 9.84
N THR A 312 18.94 5.76 8.68
CA THR A 312 18.89 6.39 7.36
C THR A 312 17.47 6.68 6.88
N ASN A 313 16.52 5.79 7.17
CA ASN A 313 15.15 5.80 6.63
C ASN A 313 14.08 6.26 7.63
N LYS A 314 14.46 7.06 8.64
CA LYS A 314 13.57 7.53 9.73
C LYS A 314 12.25 8.13 9.22
N ASP A 315 12.30 9.04 8.24
CA ASP A 315 11.10 9.70 7.71
C ASP A 315 10.13 8.69 7.05
N MET A 316 10.66 7.68 6.36
CA MET A 316 9.87 6.58 5.79
C MET A 316 9.22 5.74 6.89
N VAL A 317 9.98 5.38 7.93
CA VAL A 317 9.45 4.61 9.07
C VAL A 317 8.33 5.39 9.79
N ARG A 318 8.55 6.68 10.05
CA ARG A 318 7.57 7.60 10.65
C ARG A 318 6.28 7.65 9.84
N HIS A 319 6.42 7.78 8.52
CA HIS A 319 5.30 7.83 7.56
C HIS A 319 4.52 6.52 7.55
N GLU A 320 5.17 5.40 7.26
CA GLU A 320 4.51 4.08 7.15
C GLU A 320 3.82 3.66 8.45
N ALA A 321 4.40 3.98 9.60
CA ALA A 321 3.77 3.73 10.89
C ALA A 321 2.51 4.60 11.12
N SER A 322 2.55 5.87 10.72
CA SER A 322 1.37 6.76 10.79
C SER A 322 0.23 6.29 9.87
N ILE A 323 0.58 5.81 8.66
CA ILE A 323 -0.39 5.19 7.73
C ILE A 323 -0.97 3.90 8.32
N LEU A 324 -0.13 3.02 8.87
CA LEU A 324 -0.56 1.77 9.48
C LEU A 324 -1.51 2.01 10.67
N ALA A 325 -1.14 2.90 11.60
CA ALA A 325 -2.00 3.28 12.72
C ALA A 325 -3.37 3.82 12.25
N THR A 326 -3.36 4.69 11.24
CA THR A 326 -4.56 5.32 10.68
C THR A 326 -5.49 4.30 10.01
N MET A 327 -4.93 3.38 9.22
CA MET A 327 -5.70 2.33 8.54
C MET A 327 -6.26 1.30 9.52
N THR A 328 -5.46 0.90 10.52
CA THR A 328 -5.93 0.05 11.61
C THR A 328 -7.07 0.72 12.38
N ARG A 329 -7.00 2.03 12.65
CA ARG A 329 -8.13 2.74 13.26
C ARG A 329 -9.35 2.81 12.34
N ALA A 330 -9.17 2.97 11.03
CA ALA A 330 -10.26 3.01 10.06
C ALA A 330 -11.05 1.70 9.98
N ILE A 331 -10.39 0.53 10.05
CA ILE A 331 -11.08 -0.78 10.01
C ILE A 331 -11.85 -1.11 11.31
N THR A 332 -11.61 -0.38 12.41
CA THR A 332 -12.42 -0.46 13.65
C THR A 332 -13.64 0.46 13.64
N GLN A 333 -13.86 1.23 12.57
CA GLN A 333 -15.05 2.07 12.45
C GLN A 333 -16.28 1.24 12.05
N SER A 334 -17.47 1.76 12.36
CA SER A 334 -18.75 1.13 12.04
C SER A 334 -18.89 0.78 10.55
N GLY A 335 -19.52 -0.37 10.27
CA GLY A 335 -19.82 -0.85 8.93
C GLY A 335 -18.91 -1.99 8.43
N TYR A 336 -17.78 -2.25 9.10
CA TYR A 336 -16.95 -3.42 8.81
C TYR A 336 -17.47 -4.71 9.47
N GLY A 337 -18.34 -4.63 10.48
CA GLY A 337 -18.98 -5.77 11.13
C GLY A 337 -18.28 -6.25 12.40
N TYR A 338 -17.18 -5.61 12.79
CA TYR A 338 -16.37 -5.94 13.97
C TYR A 338 -16.30 -4.80 15.01
N GLU A 339 -17.05 -3.71 14.82
CA GLU A 339 -17.07 -2.56 15.73
C GLU A 339 -17.46 -2.88 17.17
N ASP A 340 -18.30 -3.91 17.37
CA ASP A 340 -18.74 -4.41 18.67
C ASP A 340 -17.98 -5.67 19.13
N ASP A 341 -16.97 -6.13 18.39
CA ASP A 341 -16.13 -7.29 18.79
C ASP A 341 -14.90 -6.83 19.60
N PRO A 342 -14.87 -7.09 20.93
CA PRO A 342 -13.79 -6.64 21.78
C PRO A 342 -12.45 -7.37 21.55
N GLU A 343 -12.44 -8.56 20.94
CA GLU A 343 -11.20 -9.27 20.62
C GLU A 343 -10.58 -8.74 19.32
N PHE A 344 -11.39 -8.48 18.29
CA PHE A 344 -10.94 -7.78 17.07
C PHE A 344 -10.41 -6.37 17.38
N VAL A 345 -11.18 -5.57 18.13
CA VAL A 345 -10.79 -4.20 18.50
C VAL A 345 -9.48 -4.21 19.29
N LYS A 346 -9.28 -5.16 20.20
CA LYS A 346 -8.04 -5.30 20.96
C LYS A 346 -6.81 -5.60 20.09
N PHE A 347 -6.93 -6.43 19.05
CA PHE A 347 -5.82 -6.64 18.10
C PHE A 347 -5.49 -5.36 17.32
N ALA A 348 -6.53 -4.61 16.92
CA ALA A 348 -6.36 -3.34 16.22
C ALA A 348 -5.71 -2.28 17.13
N GLU A 349 -6.15 -2.12 18.37
CA GLU A 349 -5.55 -1.22 19.36
C GLU A 349 -4.06 -1.56 19.58
N ALA A 350 -3.71 -2.84 19.74
CA ALA A 350 -2.32 -3.26 19.90
C ALA A 350 -1.42 -2.96 18.68
N ILE A 351 -1.99 -2.94 17.46
CA ILE A 351 -1.29 -2.52 16.24
C ILE A 351 -1.17 -0.99 16.18
N VAL A 352 -2.19 -0.23 16.61
CA VAL A 352 -2.14 1.24 16.70
C VAL A 352 -1.05 1.67 17.69
N ASP A 353 -1.05 1.13 18.91
CA ASP A 353 -0.07 1.44 19.95
C ASP A 353 1.37 1.13 19.50
N ALA A 354 1.58 -0.04 18.89
CA ALA A 354 2.88 -0.42 18.36
C ALA A 354 3.32 0.48 17.19
N SER A 355 2.39 0.97 16.37
CA SER A 355 2.68 1.92 15.29
C SER A 355 3.03 3.31 15.82
N ILE A 356 2.36 3.78 16.89
CA ILE A 356 2.72 5.02 17.59
C ILE A 356 4.13 4.89 18.19
N ALA A 357 4.44 3.77 18.84
CA ALA A 357 5.78 3.51 19.37
C ALA A 357 6.87 3.46 18.29
N ILE A 358 6.59 2.93 17.09
CA ILE A 358 7.51 3.02 15.94
C ILE A 358 7.75 4.46 15.51
N ARG A 359 6.70 5.30 15.48
CA ARG A 359 6.79 6.71 15.11
C ARG A 359 7.71 7.46 16.08
N GLU A 360 7.47 7.33 17.38
CA GLU A 360 8.29 7.91 18.45
C GLU A 360 9.74 7.39 18.44
N ALA A 361 9.93 6.09 18.16
CA ALA A 361 11.24 5.48 17.97
C ALA A 361 11.98 6.09 16.77
N SER A 362 11.31 6.34 15.65
CA SER A 362 11.93 6.94 14.46
C SER A 362 12.45 8.37 14.73
N GLU A 363 11.70 9.16 15.49
CA GLU A 363 12.06 10.52 15.88
C GLU A 363 13.26 10.50 16.85
N SER A 364 13.17 9.73 17.93
CA SER A 364 14.22 9.59 18.95
C SER A 364 15.47 8.85 18.47
N GLY A 365 15.36 7.98 17.46
CA GLY A 365 16.43 7.09 17.01
C GLY A 365 16.55 5.78 17.81
N ASP A 366 15.52 5.39 18.55
CA ASP A 366 15.50 4.16 19.33
C ASP A 366 15.21 2.92 18.44
N PHE A 367 16.27 2.32 17.90
CA PHE A 367 16.13 1.11 17.08
C PHE A 367 15.57 -0.09 17.85
N ALA A 368 15.80 -0.17 19.17
CA ALA A 368 15.33 -1.30 19.98
C ALA A 368 13.81 -1.25 20.19
N THR A 369 13.27 -0.07 20.51
CA THR A 369 11.81 0.13 20.56
C THR A 369 11.17 -0.08 19.18
N TYR A 370 11.83 0.35 18.10
CA TYR A 370 11.38 0.08 16.73
C TYR A 370 11.27 -1.42 16.43
N GLU A 371 12.33 -2.20 16.66
CA GLU A 371 12.36 -3.64 16.38
C GLU A 371 11.31 -4.41 17.19
N LEU A 372 11.22 -4.10 18.50
CA LEU A 372 10.23 -4.69 19.40
C LEU A 372 8.79 -4.40 18.93
N SER A 373 8.53 -3.16 18.52
CA SER A 373 7.20 -2.73 18.09
C SER A 373 6.80 -3.30 16.73
N LEU A 374 7.75 -3.40 15.77
CA LEU A 374 7.51 -4.08 14.50
C LEU A 374 7.24 -5.58 14.67
N SER A 375 7.92 -6.22 15.63
CA SER A 375 7.63 -7.60 16.03
C SER A 375 6.21 -7.74 16.60
N ARG A 376 5.80 -6.83 17.51
CA ARG A 376 4.42 -6.79 18.06
C ARG A 376 3.36 -6.62 16.97
N ILE A 377 3.56 -5.74 15.98
CA ILE A 377 2.65 -5.59 14.83
C ILE A 377 2.49 -6.95 14.14
N SER A 378 3.60 -7.58 13.73
CA SER A 378 3.56 -8.84 13.00
C SER A 378 2.88 -9.97 13.79
N THR A 379 3.09 -10.04 15.10
CA THR A 379 2.41 -11.01 15.98
C THR A 379 0.90 -10.75 16.07
N ASN A 380 0.46 -9.49 16.19
CA ASN A 380 -0.97 -9.17 16.21
C ASN A 380 -1.63 -9.39 14.84
N CYS A 381 -0.97 -9.05 13.73
CA CYS A 381 -1.39 -9.39 12.37
C CYS A 381 -1.61 -10.90 12.20
N GLN A 382 -0.71 -11.72 12.73
CA GLN A 382 -0.83 -13.19 12.68
C GLN A 382 -1.94 -13.72 13.59
N ALA A 383 -2.06 -13.20 14.83
CA ALA A 383 -3.08 -13.60 15.78
C ALA A 383 -4.49 -13.27 15.26
N CYS A 384 -4.73 -12.03 14.83
CA CYS A 384 -5.99 -11.60 14.23
C CYS A 384 -6.33 -12.45 12.99
N HIS A 385 -5.38 -12.68 12.08
CA HIS A 385 -5.64 -13.53 10.92
C HIS A 385 -5.85 -15.01 11.25
N SER A 386 -5.34 -15.52 12.39
CA SER A 386 -5.59 -16.90 12.80
C SER A 386 -7.04 -17.13 13.26
N GLN A 387 -7.73 -16.08 13.68
CA GLN A 387 -9.12 -16.10 14.10
C GLN A 387 -10.05 -15.66 12.96
N TYR A 388 -9.86 -14.44 12.44
CA TYR A 388 -10.83 -13.72 11.62
C TYR A 388 -10.65 -13.83 10.10
N LYS A 389 -9.57 -14.41 9.57
CA LYS A 389 -9.25 -14.33 8.13
C LYS A 389 -10.22 -15.08 7.20
N ASN A 390 -10.98 -16.04 7.74
CA ASN A 390 -11.88 -16.89 6.97
C ASN A 390 -13.37 -16.66 7.29
N ASP A 391 -13.67 -15.69 8.15
CA ASP A 391 -15.02 -15.25 8.51
C ASP A 391 -15.45 -14.09 7.60
#